data_AF-A0AAD7BLS8-F1
#
_entry.id   AF-A0AAD7BLS8-F1
#
_cell.length_a   1.000
_cell.length_b   1.000
_cell.length_c   1.000
_cell.angle_alpha   90.00
_cell.angle_beta   90.00
_cell.angle_gamma   90.00
#
_symmetry.space_group_name_H-M   'P 1'
#
loop_
_entity.id
_entity.type
_entity.pdbx_description
1 polymer ?
#
loop_
_entity_poly.entity_id
_entity_poly.type
_entity_poly.pdbx_seq_one_letter_code
_entity_poly.pdbx_strand_id
1 'polypeptide(L)'
;TKHILANEKLATFLHMARTGSNSRLLQERLQRSADTISKSIHTILNCLTGSFYTKHVHLPPDSTPPEVKASGKFYPYFRNARGAIDGSHFHAW
;
A
#
# COMPACT_ATOMS: atom_id res chain seq x y z
N THR A 1 -27.15 14.37 3.96
CA THR A 1 -26.01 13.46 3.70
C THR A 1 -25.40 13.07 5.03
N LYS A 2 -25.47 11.81 5.47
CA LYS A 2 -24.83 11.39 6.73
C LYS A 2 -23.31 11.46 6.55
N HIS A 3 -22.63 12.24 7.40
CA HIS A 3 -21.17 12.32 7.39
C HIS A 3 -20.60 10.95 7.80
N ILE A 4 -19.71 10.39 6.98
CA ILE A 4 -19.00 9.14 7.33
C ILE A 4 -17.73 9.51 8.11
N LEU A 5 -17.53 8.84 9.24
CA LEU A 5 -16.32 8.98 10.07
C LEU A 5 -15.10 8.42 9.34
N ALA A 6 -13.92 9.00 9.56
CA ALA A 6 -12.68 8.54 8.95
C ALA A 6 -12.42 7.04 9.22
N ASN A 7 -12.70 6.58 10.44
CA ASN A 7 -12.57 5.18 10.86
C ASN A 7 -13.46 4.24 10.03
N GLU A 8 -14.67 4.66 9.69
CA GLU A 8 -15.57 3.86 8.88
C GLU A 8 -15.10 3.78 7.42
N LYS A 9 -14.54 4.87 6.87
CA LYS A 9 -13.90 4.83 5.55
C LYS A 9 -12.73 3.85 5.52
N LEU A 10 -11.89 3.91 6.55
CA LEU A 10 -10.75 3.01 6.73
C LEU A 10 -11.22 1.55 6.85
N ALA A 11 -12.21 1.28 7.70
CA ALA A 11 -12.77 -0.06 7.87
C ALA A 11 -13.36 -0.60 6.56
N THR A 12 -14.03 0.25 5.78
CA THR A 12 -14.56 -0.11 4.46
C THR A 12 -13.44 -0.53 3.50
N PHE A 13 -12.37 0.27 3.42
CA PHE A 13 -11.22 -0.03 2.57
C PHE A 13 -10.51 -1.31 3.00
N LEU A 14 -10.20 -1.47 4.30
CA LEU A 14 -9.53 -2.66 4.84
C LEU A 14 -10.38 -3.92 4.65
N HIS A 15 -11.70 -3.82 4.84
CA HIS A 15 -12.59 -4.97 4.61
C HIS A 15 -12.55 -5.40 3.15
N MET A 16 -12.62 -4.46 2.20
CA MET A 16 -12.48 -4.77 0.78
C MET A 16 -11.13 -5.42 0.48
N ALA A 17 -10.02 -4.81 0.90
CA ALA A 17 -8.68 -5.29 0.62
C ALA A 17 -8.45 -6.71 1.17
N ARG A 18 -8.96 -7.00 2.38
CA ARG A 18 -8.85 -8.32 3.02
C ARG A 18 -9.67 -9.40 2.31
N THR A 19 -10.86 -9.07 1.83
CA THR A 19 -11.84 -10.06 1.38
C THR A 19 -11.99 -10.14 -0.13
N GLY A 20 -11.45 -9.18 -0.88
CA GLY A 20 -11.70 -9.04 -2.32
C GLY A 20 -13.17 -8.73 -2.63
N SER A 21 -13.93 -8.19 -1.67
CA SER A 21 -15.36 -7.92 -1.85
C SER A 21 -15.61 -6.86 -2.92
N ASN A 22 -16.57 -7.09 -3.80
CA ASN A 22 -17.02 -6.09 -4.76
C ASN A 22 -17.93 -5.03 -4.09
N SER A 23 -18.19 -3.94 -4.81
CA SER A 23 -19.00 -2.81 -4.31
C SER A 23 -20.39 -3.22 -3.81
N ARG A 24 -21.06 -4.18 -4.46
CA ARG A 24 -22.41 -4.62 -4.08
C ARG A 24 -22.41 -5.31 -2.71
N LEU A 25 -21.46 -6.21 -2.48
CA LEU A 25 -21.33 -6.91 -1.20
C LEU A 25 -21.00 -5.94 -0.05
N LEU A 26 -20.20 -4.91 -0.32
CA LEU A 26 -19.89 -3.85 0.66
C LEU A 26 -21.12 -3.00 0.99
N GLN A 27 -21.92 -2.65 -0.02
CA GLN A 27 -23.17 -1.92 0.17
C GLN A 27 -24.15 -2.70 1.05
N GLU A 28 -24.33 -3.99 0.76
CA GLU A 28 -25.21 -4.88 1.52
C GLU A 28 -24.71 -5.09 2.96
N ARG A 29 -23.40 -5.28 3.17
CA ARG A 29 -22.84 -5.48 4.52
C ARG A 29 -22.87 -4.22 5.38
N LEU A 30 -22.52 -3.07 4.81
CA LEU A 30 -22.39 -1.82 5.55
C LEU A 30 -23.69 -0.99 5.55
N GLN A 31 -24.71 -1.44 4.80
CA GLN A 31 -25.97 -0.74 4.61
C GLN A 31 -25.74 0.70 4.12
N ARG A 32 -24.82 0.85 3.16
CA ARG A 32 -24.41 2.13 2.57
C ARG A 32 -24.68 2.13 1.07
N SER A 33 -24.89 3.31 0.50
CA SER A 33 -25.04 3.47 -0.94
C SER A 33 -23.72 3.20 -1.69
N ALA A 34 -23.82 2.83 -2.97
CA ALA A 34 -22.68 2.67 -3.87
C ALA A 34 -21.75 3.90 -3.89
N ASP A 35 -22.34 5.09 -3.93
CA ASP A 35 -21.63 6.37 -3.89
C ASP A 35 -20.79 6.52 -2.61
N THR A 36 -21.38 6.16 -1.47
CA THR A 36 -20.72 6.23 -0.17
C THR A 36 -19.55 5.27 -0.07
N ILE A 37 -19.72 4.03 -0.57
CA ILE A 37 -18.67 3.02 -0.63
C ILE A 37 -17.54 3.51 -1.52
N SER A 38 -17.84 3.93 -2.75
CA SER A 38 -16.85 4.45 -3.72
C SER A 38 -16.04 5.62 -3.14
N LYS A 39 -16.72 6.63 -2.58
CA LYS A 39 -16.07 7.77 -1.93
C LYS A 39 -15.16 7.36 -0.77
N SER A 40 -15.60 6.41 0.05
CA SER A 40 -14.81 5.91 1.18
C SER A 40 -13.51 5.26 0.72
N ILE A 41 -13.61 4.40 -0.30
CA ILE A 41 -12.47 3.70 -0.91
C ILE A 41 -11.49 4.70 -1.52
N HIS A 42 -11.99 5.60 -2.37
CA HIS A 42 -11.15 6.58 -3.05
C HIS A 42 -10.49 7.55 -2.06
N THR A 43 -11.19 7.92 -0.99
CA THR A 43 -10.60 8.76 0.07
C THR A 43 -9.37 8.08 0.66
N ILE A 44 -9.48 6.82 1.08
CA ILE A 44 -8.37 6.09 1.70
C ILE A 44 -7.26 5.81 0.68
N LEU A 45 -7.61 5.40 -0.54
CA LEU A 45 -6.64 5.15 -1.60
C LEU A 45 -5.80 6.40 -1.89
N ASN A 46 -6.44 7.56 -2.03
CA ASN A 46 -5.73 8.82 -2.28
C ASN A 46 -4.84 9.24 -1.09
N CYS A 47 -5.27 8.99 0.14
CA CYS A 47 -4.42 9.22 1.31
C CYS A 47 -3.18 8.30 1.29
N LEU A 48 -3.37 7.03 0.94
CA LEU A 48 -2.30 6.03 0.88
C LEU A 48 -1.29 6.34 -0.22
N THR A 49 -1.75 6.69 -1.42
CA THR A 49 -0.87 6.97 -2.59
C THR A 49 -0.30 8.39 -2.59
N GLY A 50 -0.89 9.31 -1.82
CA GLY A 50 -0.42 10.68 -1.67
C GLY A 50 0.56 10.81 -0.50
N SER A 51 0.12 11.55 0.53
CA SER A 51 0.97 11.95 1.65
C SER A 51 1.50 10.79 2.48
N PHE A 52 0.78 9.67 2.56
CA PHE A 52 1.26 8.50 3.29
C PHE A 52 2.45 7.84 2.56
N TYR A 53 2.34 7.60 1.25
CA TYR A 53 3.40 7.02 0.46
C TYR A 53 4.68 7.86 0.54
N THR A 54 4.58 9.17 0.29
CA THR A 54 5.77 10.04 0.31
C THR A 54 6.40 10.18 1.69
N LYS A 55 5.61 10.03 2.76
CA LYS A 55 6.09 10.14 4.14
C LYS A 55 6.72 8.84 4.67
N HIS A 56 6.24 7.69 4.22
CA HIS A 56 6.58 6.40 4.83
C HIS A 56 7.32 5.44 3.89
N VAL A 57 7.25 5.65 2.58
CA VAL A 57 7.90 4.81 1.58
C VAL A 57 9.12 5.55 1.03
N HIS A 58 10.31 5.01 1.31
CA HIS A 58 11.57 5.56 0.83
C HIS A 58 12.26 4.56 -0.08
N LEU A 59 12.88 5.06 -1.14
CA LEU A 59 13.74 4.23 -1.98
C LEU A 59 15.01 3.87 -1.19
N PRO A 60 15.48 2.62 -1.27
CA PRO A 60 16.75 2.24 -0.69
C PRO A 60 17.90 3.02 -1.34
N PRO A 61 19.05 3.13 -0.65
CA PRO A 61 20.24 3.77 -1.20
C PRO A 61 20.62 3.24 -2.58
N ASP A 62 21.23 4.09 -3.42
CA ASP A 62 21.67 3.73 -4.76
C ASP A 62 22.99 2.94 -4.71
N SER A 63 22.95 1.80 -3.99
CA SER A 63 24.08 0.93 -3.76
C SER A 63 23.64 -0.52 -3.86
N THR A 64 24.38 -1.31 -4.65
CA THR A 64 24.17 -2.75 -4.70
C THR A 64 24.47 -3.39 -3.34
N PRO A 65 23.57 -4.23 -2.81
CA PRO A 65 23.79 -4.94 -1.55
C PRO A 65 25.10 -5.76 -1.54
N PRO A 66 25.80 -5.86 -0.40
CA PRO A 66 27.04 -6.63 -0.27
C PRO A 66 26.88 -8.10 -0.69
N GLU A 67 25.74 -8.72 -0.42
CA GLU A 67 25.42 -10.12 -0.72
C GLU A 67 25.42 -10.39 -2.23
N VAL A 68 24.95 -9.40 -3.00
CA VAL A 68 24.96 -9.45 -4.46
C VAL A 68 26.38 -9.25 -4.98
N LYS A 69 27.14 -8.32 -4.40
CA LYS A 69 28.55 -8.06 -4.80
C LYS A 69 29.47 -9.24 -4.48
N ALA A 70 29.24 -9.94 -3.37
CA ALA A 70 30.08 -11.04 -2.91
C ALA A 70 29.87 -12.35 -3.70
N SER A 71 28.75 -12.48 -4.41
CA SER A 71 28.41 -13.69 -5.16
C SER A 71 28.72 -13.54 -6.64
N GLY A 72 29.67 -14.33 -7.15
CA GLY A 72 29.96 -14.42 -8.59
C GLY A 72 28.79 -14.96 -9.43
N LYS A 73 27.77 -15.55 -8.80
CA LYS A 73 26.52 -15.93 -9.47
C LYS A 73 25.62 -14.72 -9.75
N PHE A 74 25.67 -13.71 -8.89
CA PHE A 74 24.80 -12.53 -8.97
C PHE A 74 25.50 -11.31 -9.58
N TYR A 75 26.79 -11.14 -9.32
CA TYR A 75 27.61 -10.13 -9.96
C TYR A 75 28.25 -10.69 -11.25
N PRO A 76 28.23 -9.97 -12.39
CA PRO A 76 27.82 -8.57 -12.59
C PRO A 76 26.36 -8.36 -13.02
N TYR A 77 25.55 -9.41 -13.09
CA TYR A 77 24.17 -9.37 -13.63
C TYR A 77 23.26 -8.41 -12.84
N PHE A 78 23.44 -8.34 -11.52
CA PHE A 78 22.67 -7.49 -10.62
C PHE A 78 23.46 -6.28 -10.08
N ARG A 79 24.49 -5.82 -10.82
CA ARG A 79 25.39 -4.73 -10.37
C ARG A 79 24.74 -3.36 -10.13
N ASN A 80 23.46 -3.19 -10.46
CA ASN A 80 22.66 -1.99 -10.20
C ASN A 80 21.31 -2.35 -9.53
N ALA A 81 21.18 -3.57 -8.99
CA ALA A 81 19.96 -3.98 -8.31
C ALA A 81 19.83 -3.19 -6.99
N ARG A 82 18.76 -2.41 -6.91
CA ARG A 82 18.32 -1.74 -5.69
C ARG A 82 17.31 -2.67 -5.02
N GLY A 83 17.79 -3.41 -4.03
CA GLY A 83 16.95 -4.27 -3.21
C GLY A 83 16.73 -3.63 -1.85
N ALA A 84 15.49 -3.61 -1.37
CA ALA A 84 15.26 -3.54 0.06
C ALA A 84 15.80 -4.85 0.65
N ILE A 85 16.95 -4.80 1.34
CA ILE A 85 17.60 -6.00 1.89
C ILE A 85 16.68 -6.70 2.90
N ASP A 86 15.80 -5.94 3.56
CA ASP A 86 14.73 -6.40 4.46
C ASP A 86 13.39 -6.69 3.75
N GLY A 87 13.33 -6.54 2.42
CA GLY A 87 12.12 -6.72 1.62
C GLY A 87 11.09 -5.58 1.73
N SER A 88 11.39 -4.49 2.45
CA SER A 88 10.47 -3.39 2.70
C SER A 88 11.01 -2.03 2.27
N HIS A 89 10.20 -1.26 1.55
CA HIS A 89 10.47 0.18 1.33
C HIS A 89 9.94 1.05 2.48
N PHE A 90 9.27 0.43 3.46
CA PHE A 90 8.94 1.07 4.73
C PHE A 90 10.17 1.03 5.62
N HIS A 91 10.56 2.21 6.04
CA HIS A 91 11.66 2.42 6.96
C HIS A 91 11.31 1.78 8.31
N ALA A 92 11.95 0.65 8.64
CA ALA A 92 11.77 -0.02 9.93
C ALA A 92 12.71 0.58 10.98
N TRP A 93 12.57 1.87 11.27
CA TRP A 93 13.18 2.49 12.45
C TRP A 93 12.49 3.80 12.84
#